data_AF-A0A4U5MGC6-F1
#
_entry.id   AF-A0A4U5MGC6-F1
#
_cell.length_a   1.000
_cell.length_b   1.000
_cell.length_c   1.000
_cell.angle_alpha   90.00
_cell.angle_beta   90.00
_cell.angle_gamma   90.00
#
_symmetry.space_group_name_H-M   'P 1'
#
loop_
_entity.id
_entity.type
_entity.pdbx_description
1 polymer ?
#
loop_
_entity_poly.entity_id
_entity_poly.type
_entity_poly.pdbx_seq_one_letter_code
_entity_poly.pdbx_strand_id
1 'polypeptide(L)'
;MRALGYCCGERLSYTPLALFCCGQAKCIIARDQQYYCYERNSSQFGIIKSEKYVYCNKCFDNLPPEGINLSDNPADAANFIPKEKFQELKNDKIDYEPFEICKTCHRKWHTVCALHYDKVNPEGFHCENCRKEKQMAKPENKFTAKKLPHCVLSRHIEDRVNKYMSKKCGSTLPEGTEVVIRVLCSADKELEVKPLMKKEYCPYGFPEKFPYRSKAIFAFQVVDGVEICFFGLHVQEYGSNCPVPNQRRVYIAYMDSVNLFQPRHIRTDVYHEILLGYLEYARNLGYSMAHIWTCPPGEGDDYIFHCHPQEQKIPNIKRLQNWYKKMLDKGIKEKTVSGYQDIWKQAKDDNLKTPMALPYFQGDFWPNLIEDCIRDAENEEQAKKQAEAEQNDEDGDNDEETYQISDNGKRKKNAPKKKKNFKKAKFSSKKKSPSTRSDVIDKLYSNFEKQKEVDQRPGSTDVFGTHEWPRQVPDESPRKALGVQLAPQSQVQHALLLPRPPRPGL
;
A
#
# COMPACT_ATOMS: atom_id res chain seq x y z
N MET A 1 -8.15 -4.87 43.33
CA MET A 1 -7.00 -5.68 42.82
C MET A 1 -5.65 -4.98 42.94
N ARG A 2 -5.43 -3.77 42.38
CA ARG A 2 -4.13 -3.06 42.51
C ARG A 2 -3.68 -2.84 43.96
N ALA A 3 -4.59 -2.43 44.83
CA ALA A 3 -4.31 -2.29 46.28
C ALA A 3 -3.85 -3.60 46.96
N LEU A 4 -4.15 -4.76 46.37
CA LEU A 4 -3.73 -6.08 46.86
C LEU A 4 -2.40 -6.55 46.24
N GLY A 5 -1.74 -5.73 45.41
CA GLY A 5 -0.44 -6.02 44.79
C GLY A 5 -0.50 -6.75 43.44
N TYR A 6 -1.65 -6.79 42.77
CA TYR A 6 -1.82 -7.30 41.40
C TYR A 6 -1.70 -6.16 40.36
N CYS A 7 -1.34 -6.47 39.12
CA CYS A 7 -1.26 -5.48 38.03
C CYS A 7 -2.58 -4.72 37.76
N CYS A 8 -3.68 -5.46 37.64
CA CYS A 8 -5.03 -4.93 37.48
C CYS A 8 -6.08 -5.97 37.94
N GLY A 9 -7.36 -5.70 37.74
CA GLY A 9 -8.45 -6.63 38.04
C GLY A 9 -9.31 -6.98 36.83
N GLU A 10 -8.79 -6.69 35.62
CA GLU A 10 -9.49 -6.91 34.37
C GLU A 10 -9.33 -8.36 33.91
N ARG A 11 -10.32 -8.87 33.18
CA ARG A 11 -10.20 -10.15 32.46
C ARG A 11 -9.84 -9.83 31.01
N LEU A 12 -8.55 -9.84 30.70
CA LEU A 12 -8.03 -9.42 29.39
C LEU A 12 -7.92 -10.58 28.42
N SER A 13 -8.26 -10.33 27.16
CA SER A 13 -8.08 -11.25 26.04
C SER A 13 -7.56 -10.50 24.83
N TYR A 14 -6.86 -11.20 23.95
CA TYR A 14 -6.49 -10.65 22.66
C TYR A 14 -7.74 -10.37 21.82
N THR A 15 -7.65 -9.35 20.96
CA THR A 15 -8.76 -8.98 20.07
C THR A 15 -9.05 -10.14 19.12
N PRO A 16 -10.27 -10.71 19.12
CA PRO A 16 -10.63 -11.71 18.13
C PRO A 16 -10.73 -11.03 16.76
N LEU A 17 -9.97 -11.54 15.79
CA LEU A 17 -9.90 -10.98 14.45
C LEU A 17 -10.74 -11.80 13.46
N ALA A 18 -11.13 -11.16 12.35
CA ALA A 18 -11.65 -11.89 11.21
C ALA A 18 -10.55 -12.80 10.63
N LEU A 19 -10.93 -13.99 10.18
CA LEU A 19 -9.99 -14.90 9.51
C LEU A 19 -9.99 -14.63 8.01
N PHE A 20 -8.83 -14.75 7.37
CA PHE A 20 -8.75 -14.69 5.92
C PHE A 20 -9.19 -16.02 5.31
N CYS A 21 -10.00 -15.93 4.25
CA CYS A 21 -10.46 -17.09 3.49
C CYS A 21 -9.51 -17.33 2.30
N CYS A 22 -9.10 -18.57 2.09
CA CYS A 22 -8.26 -19.04 0.97
C CYS A 22 -9.01 -19.12 -0.37
N GLY A 23 -10.32 -18.81 -0.39
CA GLY A 23 -11.14 -18.83 -1.59
C GLY A 23 -10.97 -17.56 -2.43
N GLN A 24 -11.98 -16.69 -2.41
CA GLN A 24 -11.92 -15.44 -3.18
C GLN A 24 -10.97 -14.41 -2.56
N ALA A 25 -10.34 -13.60 -3.41
CA ALA A 25 -9.51 -12.49 -2.96
C ALA A 25 -10.31 -11.54 -2.05
N LYS A 26 -9.68 -11.10 -0.95
CA LYS A 26 -10.30 -10.24 0.09
C LYS A 26 -11.51 -10.86 0.81
N CYS A 27 -11.75 -12.16 0.70
CA CYS A 27 -12.80 -12.83 1.46
C CYS A 27 -12.37 -13.00 2.91
N ILE A 28 -13.23 -12.61 3.85
CA ILE A 28 -13.00 -12.71 5.29
C ILE A 28 -14.14 -13.49 5.97
N ILE A 29 -13.80 -14.16 7.07
CA ILE A 29 -14.72 -14.86 7.96
C ILE A 29 -14.83 -14.02 9.23
N ALA A 30 -15.98 -13.39 9.40
CA ALA A 30 -16.25 -12.54 10.55
C ALA A 30 -16.29 -13.37 11.85
N ARG A 31 -16.25 -12.68 13.00
CA ARG A 31 -16.45 -13.31 14.29
C ARG A 31 -17.81 -14.05 14.31
N ASP A 32 -17.83 -15.16 15.03
CA ASP A 32 -18.98 -16.04 15.22
C ASP A 32 -19.49 -16.74 13.94
N GLN A 33 -18.85 -16.54 12.78
CA GLN A 33 -19.17 -17.27 11.57
C GLN A 33 -18.57 -18.67 11.58
N GLN A 34 -19.32 -19.61 10.98
CA GLN A 34 -18.83 -20.94 10.66
C GLN A 34 -17.84 -20.87 9.50
N TYR A 35 -16.85 -21.75 9.55
CA TYR A 35 -15.83 -21.90 8.51
C TYR A 35 -15.27 -23.32 8.51
N TYR A 36 -14.55 -23.65 7.44
CA TYR A 36 -13.90 -24.94 7.26
C TYR A 36 -12.38 -24.76 7.35
N CYS A 37 -11.72 -25.59 8.13
CA CYS A 37 -10.28 -25.55 8.34
C CYS A 37 -9.65 -26.92 8.10
N TYR A 38 -8.59 -26.94 7.32
CA TYR A 38 -7.68 -28.08 7.27
C TYR A 38 -6.31 -27.65 7.78
N GLU A 39 -5.75 -28.40 8.72
CA GLU A 39 -4.45 -28.13 9.32
C GLU A 39 -3.48 -29.28 9.02
N ARG A 40 -2.34 -28.96 8.39
CA ARG A 40 -1.26 -29.91 8.12
C ARG A 40 -0.05 -29.52 8.96
N ASN A 41 0.41 -30.46 9.79
CA ASN A 41 1.66 -30.32 10.50
C ASN A 41 2.78 -30.98 9.69
N SER A 42 3.84 -30.23 9.41
CA SER A 42 5.10 -30.79 8.91
C SER A 42 6.19 -30.63 9.95
N SER A 43 6.97 -31.68 10.16
CA SER A 43 8.14 -31.66 11.04
C SER A 43 9.39 -31.85 10.17
N GLN A 44 9.86 -30.76 9.57
CA GLN A 44 11.17 -30.73 8.91
C GLN A 44 12.18 -30.00 9.81
N PHE A 45 13.40 -30.53 9.88
CA PHE A 45 14.52 -29.94 10.64
C PHE A 45 14.25 -29.66 12.13
N GLY A 46 13.40 -30.48 12.78
CA GLY A 46 13.07 -30.30 14.20
C GLY A 46 12.14 -29.12 14.51
N ILE A 47 11.57 -28.50 13.47
CA ILE A 47 10.58 -27.42 13.60
C ILE A 47 9.22 -27.95 13.15
N ILE A 48 8.22 -27.85 14.01
CA ILE A 48 6.83 -28.15 13.66
C ILE A 48 6.26 -26.90 12.97
N LYS A 49 6.02 -26.99 11.66
CA LYS A 49 5.28 -25.97 10.90
C LYS A 49 3.85 -26.45 10.71
N SER A 50 2.91 -25.73 11.30
CA SER A 50 1.47 -25.91 11.06
C SER A 50 1.05 -24.99 9.92
N GLU A 51 0.48 -25.57 8.86
CA GLU A 51 -0.13 -24.84 7.74
C GLU A 51 -1.64 -25.04 7.80
N LYS A 52 -2.38 -23.92 7.83
CA LYS A 52 -3.84 -23.90 7.92
C LYS A 52 -4.44 -23.40 6.62
N TYR A 53 -5.43 -24.12 6.12
CA TYR A 53 -6.22 -23.76 4.95
C TYR A 53 -7.64 -23.49 5.42
N VAL A 54 -8.09 -22.25 5.29
CA VAL A 54 -9.31 -21.75 5.91
C VAL A 54 -10.26 -21.26 4.83
N TYR A 55 -11.50 -21.75 4.82
CA TYR A 55 -12.53 -21.35 3.86
C TYR A 55 -13.82 -20.95 4.57
N CYS A 56 -14.44 -19.84 4.15
CA CYS A 56 -15.83 -19.55 4.55
C CYS A 56 -16.78 -20.56 3.89
N ASN A 57 -17.98 -20.72 4.43
CA ASN A 57 -18.97 -21.67 3.88
C ASN A 57 -19.14 -21.54 2.36
N LYS A 58 -19.37 -20.32 1.86
CA LYS A 58 -19.55 -20.07 0.41
C LYS A 58 -18.36 -20.49 -0.43
N CYS A 59 -17.15 -20.21 0.01
CA CYS A 59 -15.94 -20.55 -0.75
C CYS A 59 -15.66 -22.05 -0.67
N PHE A 60 -15.92 -22.66 0.48
CA PHE A 60 -15.78 -24.10 0.67
C PHE A 60 -16.76 -24.88 -0.22
N ASP A 61 -18.02 -24.45 -0.28
CA ASP A 61 -19.03 -25.06 -1.15
C ASP A 61 -18.61 -25.02 -2.62
N ASN A 62 -18.02 -23.90 -3.05
CA ASN A 62 -17.53 -23.68 -4.42
C ASN A 62 -16.21 -24.39 -4.75
N LEU A 63 -15.55 -25.06 -3.79
CA LEU A 63 -14.35 -25.85 -4.10
C LEU A 63 -14.70 -27.03 -5.02
N PRO A 64 -13.76 -27.45 -5.89
CA PRO A 64 -13.91 -28.65 -6.71
C PRO A 64 -14.27 -29.90 -5.88
N PRO A 65 -14.94 -30.91 -6.47
CA PRO A 65 -15.20 -32.18 -5.80
C PRO A 65 -13.93 -32.86 -5.25
N GLU A 66 -12.81 -32.71 -5.96
CA GLU A 66 -11.50 -33.26 -5.57
C GLU A 66 -10.86 -32.50 -4.39
N GLY A 67 -11.41 -31.34 -4.03
CA GLY A 67 -10.93 -30.47 -2.95
C GLY A 67 -9.85 -29.49 -3.39
N ILE A 68 -8.80 -29.33 -2.59
CA ILE A 68 -7.71 -28.37 -2.85
C ILE A 68 -6.40 -29.09 -3.19
N ASN A 69 -5.65 -28.61 -4.17
CA ASN A 69 -4.30 -29.09 -4.46
C ASN A 69 -3.28 -28.27 -3.64
N LEU A 70 -2.47 -28.95 -2.83
CA LEU A 70 -1.43 -28.31 -2.00
C LEU A 70 -0.08 -28.17 -2.71
N SER A 71 0.04 -28.60 -3.96
CA SER A 71 1.25 -28.48 -4.76
C SER A 71 1.19 -27.28 -5.70
N ASP A 72 2.36 -26.73 -6.03
CA ASP A 72 2.50 -25.67 -7.03
C ASP A 72 2.30 -26.19 -8.48
N ASN A 73 2.23 -27.52 -8.67
CA ASN A 73 2.00 -28.15 -9.96
C ASN A 73 0.55 -28.66 -10.06
N PRO A 74 -0.31 -28.02 -10.86
CA PRO A 74 -1.71 -28.43 -11.02
C PRO A 74 -1.90 -29.89 -11.49
N ALA A 75 -0.88 -30.47 -12.13
CA ALA A 75 -0.92 -31.86 -12.62
C ALA A 75 -0.61 -32.91 -11.55
N ASP A 76 -0.16 -32.51 -10.36
CA ASP A 76 0.13 -33.45 -9.27
C ASP A 76 -1.15 -33.83 -8.50
N ALA A 77 -1.80 -34.88 -8.99
CA ALA A 77 -3.02 -35.42 -8.40
C ALA A 77 -2.81 -36.05 -7.00
N ALA A 78 -1.57 -36.33 -6.57
CA ALA A 78 -1.30 -36.98 -5.29
C ALA A 78 -1.41 -36.01 -4.08
N ASN A 79 -1.43 -34.70 -4.34
CA ASN A 79 -1.43 -33.65 -3.31
C ASN A 79 -2.80 -32.99 -3.07
N PHE A 80 -3.89 -33.63 -3.53
CA PHE A 80 -5.25 -33.15 -3.28
C PHE A 80 -5.72 -33.50 -1.85
N ILE A 81 -6.33 -32.51 -1.20
CA ILE A 81 -7.00 -32.64 0.09
C ILE A 81 -8.49 -32.56 -0.15
N PRO A 82 -9.21 -33.68 -0.01
CA PRO A 82 -10.65 -33.70 -0.27
C PRO A 82 -11.41 -33.00 0.86
N LYS A 83 -12.64 -32.54 0.54
CA LYS A 83 -13.47 -31.70 1.43
C LYS A 83 -13.71 -32.34 2.80
N GLU A 84 -13.82 -33.67 2.87
CA GLU A 84 -14.13 -34.41 4.11
C GLU A 84 -13.01 -34.32 5.14
N LYS A 85 -11.79 -33.93 4.74
CA LYS A 85 -10.67 -33.72 5.68
C LYS A 85 -10.75 -32.36 6.39
N PHE A 86 -11.61 -31.44 5.93
CA PHE A 86 -11.79 -30.16 6.58
C PHE A 86 -12.72 -30.30 7.79
N GLN A 87 -12.38 -29.59 8.86
CA GLN A 87 -13.19 -29.51 10.06
C GLN A 87 -14.04 -28.25 9.99
N GLU A 88 -15.34 -28.39 10.22
CA GLU A 88 -16.22 -27.25 10.44
C GLU A 88 -15.96 -26.68 11.84
N LEU A 89 -15.64 -25.40 11.90
CA LEU A 89 -15.29 -24.65 13.10
C LEU A 89 -16.09 -23.35 13.13
N LYS A 90 -16.07 -22.69 14.29
CA LYS A 90 -16.67 -21.36 14.46
C LYS A 90 -15.61 -20.36 14.91
N ASN A 91 -15.64 -19.15 14.36
CA ASN A 91 -14.71 -18.08 14.71
C ASN A 91 -15.13 -17.39 16.02
N ASP A 92 -15.22 -18.15 17.11
CA ASP A 92 -15.62 -17.68 18.44
C ASP A 92 -14.60 -18.00 19.55
N LYS A 93 -13.41 -18.47 19.16
CA LYS A 93 -12.32 -18.72 20.10
C LYS A 93 -11.80 -17.40 20.67
N ILE A 94 -11.81 -17.31 22.00
CA ILE A 94 -11.25 -16.18 22.74
C ILE A 94 -9.92 -16.62 23.35
N ASP A 95 -8.83 -16.00 22.89
CA ASP A 95 -7.50 -16.22 23.45
C ASP A 95 -7.26 -15.21 24.59
N TYR A 96 -7.36 -15.69 25.82
CA TYR A 96 -7.10 -14.89 27.01
C TYR A 96 -5.61 -14.56 27.16
N GLU A 97 -5.31 -13.39 27.71
CA GLU A 97 -3.93 -12.99 27.99
C GLU A 97 -3.31 -13.94 29.04
N PRO A 98 -2.12 -14.49 28.80
CA PRO A 98 -1.40 -15.30 29.78
C PRO A 98 -0.99 -14.51 31.02
N PHE A 99 -0.52 -15.22 32.04
CA PHE A 99 -0.03 -14.65 33.29
C PHE A 99 1.44 -14.99 33.56
N GLU A 100 2.20 -13.99 33.99
CA GLU A 100 3.48 -14.14 34.66
C GLU A 100 3.30 -14.31 36.17
N ILE A 101 4.06 -15.21 36.77
CA ILE A 101 3.99 -15.47 38.22
C ILE A 101 5.21 -14.85 38.89
N CYS A 102 4.98 -13.89 39.80
CA CYS A 102 6.07 -13.27 40.54
C CYS A 102 6.79 -14.31 41.41
N LYS A 103 8.12 -14.44 41.27
CA LYS A 103 8.92 -15.39 42.05
C LYS A 103 8.99 -15.10 43.55
N THR A 104 8.69 -13.88 43.96
CA THR A 104 8.71 -13.48 45.39
C THR A 104 7.37 -13.69 46.09
N CYS A 105 6.28 -13.15 45.53
CA CYS A 105 4.97 -13.15 46.19
C CYS A 105 3.94 -14.06 45.53
N HIS A 106 4.31 -14.77 44.46
CA HIS A 106 3.48 -15.72 43.72
C HIS A 106 2.17 -15.16 43.14
N ARG A 107 1.96 -13.84 43.20
CA ARG A 107 0.84 -13.18 42.54
C ARG A 107 1.00 -13.26 41.02
N LYS A 108 -0.12 -13.49 40.33
CA LYS A 108 -0.23 -13.54 38.88
C LYS A 108 -0.37 -12.13 38.31
N TRP A 109 0.42 -11.81 37.30
CA TRP A 109 0.36 -10.55 36.56
C TRP A 109 0.09 -10.86 35.09
N HIS A 110 -0.75 -10.08 34.42
CA HIS A 110 -0.92 -10.21 32.97
C HIS A 110 0.43 -10.03 32.27
N THR A 111 0.74 -10.85 31.27
CA THR A 111 2.06 -10.86 30.61
C THR A 111 2.45 -9.50 30.02
N VAL A 112 1.53 -8.79 29.38
CA VAL A 112 1.74 -7.44 28.85
C VAL A 112 1.91 -6.43 29.99
N CYS A 113 1.12 -6.52 31.08
CA CYS A 113 1.31 -5.66 32.26
C CYS A 113 2.66 -5.90 32.96
N ALA A 114 3.15 -7.13 32.95
CA ALA A 114 4.42 -7.49 33.56
C ALA A 114 5.62 -6.96 32.76
N LEU A 115 5.46 -6.73 31.45
CA LEU A 115 6.53 -6.40 30.51
C LEU A 115 7.76 -7.30 30.71
N HIS A 116 7.51 -8.58 30.97
CA HIS A 116 8.56 -9.56 31.20
C HIS A 116 8.98 -10.19 29.87
N TYR A 117 10.28 -10.35 29.69
CA TYR A 117 10.85 -11.10 28.59
C TYR A 117 12.02 -11.93 29.09
N ASP A 118 11.96 -13.24 28.91
CA ASP A 118 12.94 -14.19 29.45
C ASP A 118 14.37 -13.86 29.03
N LYS A 119 14.58 -13.34 27.81
CA LYS A 119 15.92 -12.95 27.35
C LYS A 119 16.48 -11.71 28.04
N VAL A 120 15.62 -10.83 28.55
CA VAL A 120 16.04 -9.65 29.34
C VAL A 120 16.29 -10.04 30.78
N ASN A 121 15.48 -10.96 31.31
CA ASN A 121 15.54 -11.35 32.71
C ASN A 121 15.36 -12.87 32.86
N PRO A 122 16.39 -13.68 32.58
CA PRO A 122 16.29 -15.14 32.59
C PRO A 122 16.08 -15.71 34.00
N GLU A 123 16.41 -14.93 35.03
CA GLU A 123 16.11 -15.26 36.42
C GLU A 123 14.62 -15.23 36.75
N GLY A 124 13.77 -14.78 35.81
CA GLY A 124 12.31 -14.83 35.89
C GLY A 124 11.66 -13.59 36.52
N PHE A 125 10.34 -13.53 36.45
CA PHE A 125 9.58 -12.34 36.79
C PHE A 125 9.54 -12.02 38.30
N HIS A 126 9.84 -10.77 38.64
CA HIS A 126 9.58 -10.16 39.96
C HIS A 126 8.75 -8.90 39.76
N CYS A 127 7.57 -8.84 40.38
CA CYS A 127 6.68 -7.68 40.26
C CYS A 127 7.27 -6.42 40.89
N GLU A 128 6.78 -5.25 40.46
CA GLU A 128 7.32 -3.96 40.88
C GLU A 128 7.29 -3.75 42.40
N ASN A 129 6.24 -4.20 43.08
CA ASN A 129 6.13 -4.08 44.54
C ASN A 129 7.24 -4.87 45.24
N CYS A 130 7.44 -6.14 44.87
CA CYS A 130 8.50 -6.95 45.45
C CYS A 130 9.90 -6.43 45.12
N ARG A 131 10.10 -5.84 43.92
CA ARG A 131 11.35 -5.17 43.57
C ARG A 131 11.62 -3.98 44.48
N LYS A 132 10.61 -3.14 44.74
CA LYS A 132 10.72 -1.99 45.65
C LYS A 132 10.99 -2.42 47.09
N GLU A 133 10.20 -3.37 47.61
CA GLU A 133 10.33 -3.88 48.99
C GLU A 133 11.70 -4.51 49.25
N LYS A 134 12.21 -5.31 48.29
CA LYS A 134 13.51 -5.99 48.40
C LYS A 134 14.68 -5.19 47.81
N GLN A 135 14.45 -3.93 47.41
CA GLN A 135 15.45 -3.06 46.78
C GLN A 135 16.20 -3.73 45.60
N MET A 136 15.48 -4.50 44.78
CA MET A 136 16.04 -5.18 43.62
C MET A 136 16.17 -4.23 42.44
N ALA A 137 17.37 -4.14 41.85
CA ALA A 137 17.58 -3.38 40.62
C ALA A 137 16.72 -3.92 39.46
N LYS A 138 16.20 -3.02 38.62
CA LYS A 138 15.52 -3.41 37.37
C LYS A 138 16.55 -4.11 36.45
N PRO A 139 16.16 -5.20 35.76
CA PRO A 139 17.06 -5.88 34.83
C PRO A 139 17.38 -4.95 33.67
N GLU A 140 18.63 -4.95 33.22
CA GLU A 140 19.05 -4.13 32.10
C GLU A 140 18.44 -4.68 30.80
N ASN A 141 17.57 -3.90 30.15
CA ASN A 141 17.09 -4.26 28.82
C ASN A 141 18.17 -3.93 27.76
N LYS A 142 18.72 -4.98 27.13
CA LYS A 142 19.68 -4.85 26.02
C LYS A 142 19.02 -4.79 24.64
N PHE A 143 17.73 -5.07 24.55
CA PHE A 143 16.95 -5.11 23.31
C PHE A 143 16.15 -3.82 23.14
N THR A 144 16.85 -2.68 23.16
CA THR A 144 16.24 -1.36 22.98
C THR A 144 16.50 -0.83 21.57
N ALA A 145 15.56 -0.04 21.04
CA ALA A 145 15.69 0.68 19.78
C ALA A 145 16.93 1.58 19.79
N LYS A 146 17.26 2.21 20.93
CA LYS A 146 18.51 2.98 21.08
C LYS A 146 19.76 2.18 20.75
N LYS A 147 19.81 0.90 21.14
CA LYS A 147 20.95 -0.02 20.92
C LYS A 147 20.99 -0.59 19.50
N LEU A 148 19.94 -0.40 18.68
CA LEU A 148 19.98 -0.81 17.27
C LEU A 148 20.99 0.04 16.48
N PRO A 149 21.64 -0.53 15.45
CA PRO A 149 22.59 0.19 14.61
C PRO A 149 22.01 1.48 14.01
N HIS A 150 22.82 2.53 14.04
CA HIS A 150 22.48 3.82 13.46
C HIS A 150 23.01 3.94 12.04
N CYS A 151 22.30 4.68 11.18
CA CYS A 151 22.83 5.15 9.91
C CYS A 151 22.66 6.67 9.76
N VAL A 152 23.18 7.24 8.67
CA VAL A 152 23.10 8.69 8.39
C VAL A 152 21.64 9.14 8.25
N LEU A 153 20.81 8.37 7.53
CA LEU A 153 19.38 8.66 7.38
C LEU A 153 18.66 8.68 8.72
N SER A 154 18.87 7.65 9.55
CA SER A 154 18.30 7.60 10.91
C SER A 154 18.66 8.86 11.71
N ARG A 155 19.95 9.25 11.71
CA ARG A 155 20.45 10.42 12.48
C ARG A 155 19.79 11.69 12.00
N HIS A 156 19.76 11.89 10.68
CA HIS A 156 19.17 13.06 10.05
C HIS A 156 17.71 13.28 10.46
N ILE A 157 16.89 12.22 10.45
CA ILE A 157 15.48 12.32 10.85
C ILE A 157 15.35 12.47 12.37
N GLU A 158 16.10 11.70 13.15
CA GLU A 158 16.08 11.72 14.62
C GLU A 158 16.41 13.12 15.17
N ASP A 159 17.51 13.71 14.70
CA ASP A 159 17.96 15.05 15.09
C ASP A 159 16.90 16.10 14.75
N ARG A 160 16.29 16.00 13.56
CA ARG A 160 15.25 16.91 13.11
C ARG A 160 14.01 16.84 14.00
N VAL A 161 13.52 15.63 14.28
CA VAL A 161 12.32 15.41 15.11
C VAL A 161 12.56 15.88 16.54
N ASN A 162 13.66 15.48 17.16
CA ASN A 162 13.97 15.86 18.54
C ASN A 162 14.21 17.38 18.66
N LYS A 163 14.86 18.02 17.67
CA LYS A 163 14.98 19.48 17.63
C LYS A 163 13.62 20.17 17.54
N TYR A 164 12.70 19.64 16.73
CA TYR A 164 11.33 20.15 16.65
C TYR A 164 10.61 20.02 18.00
N MET A 165 10.67 18.84 18.62
CA MET A 165 10.04 18.57 19.92
C MET A 165 10.57 19.50 21.00
N SER A 166 11.89 19.64 21.13
CA SER A 166 12.54 20.56 22.07
C SER A 166 12.12 22.01 21.85
N LYS A 167 12.00 22.46 20.59
CA LYS A 167 11.54 23.83 20.28
C LYS A 167 10.06 24.02 20.60
N LYS A 168 9.21 23.03 20.32
CA LYS A 168 7.75 23.14 20.41
C LYS A 168 7.24 23.00 21.84
N CYS A 169 7.86 22.11 22.61
CA CYS A 169 7.41 21.76 23.95
C CYS A 169 8.38 22.22 25.05
N GLY A 170 9.67 22.43 24.75
CA GLY A 170 10.65 22.91 25.73
C GLY A 170 10.63 22.09 27.03
N SER A 171 10.51 22.79 28.16
CA SER A 171 10.44 22.19 29.50
C SER A 171 9.14 21.41 29.81
N THR A 172 8.14 21.41 28.90
CA THR A 172 6.90 20.64 29.10
C THR A 172 7.04 19.16 28.69
N LEU A 173 8.14 18.79 28.03
CA LEU A 173 8.46 17.39 27.77
C LEU A 173 8.95 16.74 29.06
N PRO A 174 8.37 15.61 29.49
CA PRO A 174 8.90 14.84 30.61
C PRO A 174 10.36 14.47 30.38
N GLU A 175 11.15 14.48 31.45
CA GLU A 175 12.56 14.12 31.40
C GLU A 175 12.76 12.73 30.78
N GLY A 176 13.75 12.59 29.89
CA GLY A 176 14.02 11.34 29.19
C GLY A 176 13.07 11.02 28.02
N THR A 177 12.11 11.91 27.70
CA THR A 177 11.28 11.77 26.50
C THR A 177 12.06 12.15 25.26
N GLU A 178 12.24 11.19 24.35
CA GLU A 178 12.85 11.43 23.05
C GLU A 178 12.27 10.50 21.99
N VAL A 179 12.46 10.87 20.73
CA VAL A 179 12.18 10.01 19.57
C VAL A 179 13.49 9.38 19.10
N VAL A 180 13.43 8.09 18.82
CA VAL A 180 14.52 7.29 18.28
C VAL A 180 14.10 6.81 16.89
N ILE A 181 14.90 7.07 15.86
CA ILE A 181 14.64 6.65 14.49
C ILE A 181 15.62 5.56 14.08
N ARG A 182 15.13 4.45 13.54
CA ARG A 182 15.99 3.35 13.05
C ARG A 182 15.57 2.87 11.68
N VAL A 183 16.54 2.72 10.78
CA VAL A 183 16.40 1.97 9.53
C VAL A 183 16.62 0.49 9.89
N LEU A 184 15.54 -0.28 9.96
CA LEU A 184 15.57 -1.69 10.34
C LEU A 184 15.91 -2.61 9.16
N CYS A 185 15.65 -2.14 7.94
CA CYS A 185 15.97 -2.87 6.72
C CYS A 185 16.41 -1.90 5.62
N SER A 186 17.43 -2.30 4.86
CA SER A 186 17.90 -1.62 3.65
C SER A 186 18.40 -2.70 2.68
N ALA A 187 17.63 -2.99 1.64
CA ALA A 187 17.91 -4.07 0.71
C ALA A 187 17.80 -3.57 -0.73
N ASP A 188 18.75 -3.97 -1.57
CA ASP A 188 18.66 -3.78 -3.02
C ASP A 188 17.66 -4.78 -3.59
N LYS A 189 16.78 -4.28 -4.45
CA LYS A 189 15.70 -5.01 -5.10
C LYS A 189 15.61 -4.61 -6.56
N GLU A 190 14.91 -5.42 -7.33
CA GLU A 190 14.64 -5.15 -8.73
C GLU A 190 13.15 -5.35 -8.99
N LEU A 191 12.53 -4.35 -9.60
CA LEU A 191 11.16 -4.41 -10.07
C LEU A 191 11.16 -4.96 -11.49
N GLU A 192 10.44 -6.05 -11.74
CA GLU A 192 10.21 -6.56 -13.08
C GLU A 192 8.95 -5.91 -13.69
N VAL A 193 9.06 -5.51 -14.96
CA VAL A 193 7.93 -4.95 -15.70
C VAL A 193 6.89 -6.04 -15.99
N LYS A 194 5.62 -5.70 -15.78
CA LYS A 194 4.49 -6.64 -15.96
C LYS A 194 4.36 -7.11 -17.41
N PRO A 195 3.76 -8.30 -17.65
CA PRO A 195 3.83 -8.99 -18.93
C PRO A 195 3.34 -8.19 -20.13
N LEU A 196 2.21 -7.46 -20.04
CA LEU A 196 1.65 -6.74 -21.20
C LEU A 196 2.48 -5.49 -21.52
N MET A 197 2.87 -4.71 -20.51
CA MET A 197 3.77 -3.57 -20.66
C MET A 197 5.12 -4.01 -21.24
N LYS A 198 5.63 -5.16 -20.78
CA LYS A 198 6.87 -5.74 -21.30
C LYS A 198 6.73 -6.11 -22.78
N LYS A 199 5.69 -6.87 -23.15
CA LYS A 199 5.42 -7.27 -24.53
C LYS A 199 5.25 -6.07 -25.46
N GLU A 200 4.51 -5.05 -25.03
CA GLU A 200 4.12 -3.93 -25.90
C GLU A 200 5.20 -2.86 -26.03
N TYR A 201 5.95 -2.56 -24.95
CA TYR A 201 6.83 -1.37 -24.91
C TYR A 201 8.33 -1.68 -24.75
N CYS A 202 8.74 -2.84 -24.22
CA CYS A 202 10.18 -3.16 -24.14
C CYS A 202 10.88 -3.25 -25.51
N PRO A 203 10.27 -3.80 -26.58
CA PRO A 203 10.86 -3.77 -27.92
C PRO A 203 11.14 -2.37 -28.46
N TYR A 204 10.53 -1.34 -27.86
CA TYR A 204 10.67 0.07 -28.23
C TYR A 204 11.54 0.86 -27.24
N GLY A 205 12.31 0.17 -26.40
CA GLY A 205 13.30 0.76 -25.51
C GLY A 205 12.81 1.02 -24.08
N PHE A 206 11.64 0.51 -23.68
CA PHE A 206 11.27 0.50 -22.26
C PHE A 206 12.10 -0.54 -21.49
N PRO A 207 12.69 -0.21 -20.33
CA PRO A 207 13.47 -1.18 -19.56
C PRO A 207 12.62 -2.38 -19.11
N GLU A 208 13.19 -3.58 -19.06
CA GLU A 208 12.50 -4.76 -18.52
C GLU A 208 12.46 -4.78 -16.98
N LYS A 209 13.42 -4.08 -16.36
CA LYS A 209 13.71 -4.12 -14.93
C LYS A 209 14.13 -2.74 -14.43
N PHE A 210 13.77 -2.43 -13.19
CA PHE A 210 14.18 -1.20 -12.50
C PHE A 210 14.82 -1.54 -11.15
N PRO A 211 16.14 -1.34 -10.98
CA PRO A 211 16.79 -1.54 -9.69
C PRO A 211 16.44 -0.41 -8.71
N TYR A 212 16.18 -0.76 -7.47
CA TYR A 212 15.89 0.18 -6.40
C TYR A 212 16.34 -0.34 -5.04
N ARG A 213 16.51 0.58 -4.08
CA ARG A 213 16.77 0.22 -2.69
C ARG A 213 15.48 0.35 -1.88
N SER A 214 15.05 -0.75 -1.28
CA SER A 214 13.94 -0.78 -0.33
C SER A 214 14.46 -0.47 1.06
N LYS A 215 13.84 0.48 1.78
CA LYS A 215 14.15 0.73 3.19
C LYS A 215 12.91 0.68 4.07
N ALA A 216 13.08 0.19 5.30
CA ALA A 216 12.07 0.21 6.35
C ALA A 216 12.58 1.06 7.52
N ILE A 217 11.89 2.15 7.81
CA ILE A 217 12.26 3.18 8.80
C ILE A 217 11.19 3.19 9.87
N PHE A 218 11.59 3.07 11.13
CA PHE A 218 10.68 3.05 12.28
C PHE A 218 11.04 4.12 13.30
N ALA A 219 10.02 4.72 13.90
CA ALA A 219 10.17 5.67 14.99
C ALA A 219 9.65 5.07 16.30
N PHE A 220 10.45 5.25 17.33
CA PHE A 220 10.18 4.81 18.69
C PHE A 220 10.16 6.04 19.59
N GLN A 221 9.26 6.06 20.56
CA GLN A 221 9.25 7.08 21.59
C GLN A 221 9.62 6.45 22.92
N VAL A 222 10.53 7.08 23.66
CA VAL A 222 10.82 6.70 25.04
C VAL A 222 9.85 7.42 25.98
N VAL A 223 9.05 6.67 26.74
CA VAL A 223 8.13 7.17 27.78
C VAL A 223 8.35 6.35 29.04
N ASP A 224 8.67 7.00 30.16
CA ASP A 224 8.93 6.34 31.46
C ASP A 224 9.95 5.18 31.39
N GLY A 225 10.95 5.32 30.51
CA GLY A 225 11.99 4.31 30.28
C GLY A 225 11.55 3.10 29.43
N VAL A 226 10.33 3.13 28.88
CA VAL A 226 9.81 2.13 27.94
C VAL A 226 9.79 2.71 26.53
N GLU A 227 10.18 1.92 25.54
CA GLU A 227 10.18 2.34 24.13
C GLU A 227 8.90 1.85 23.43
N ILE A 228 8.18 2.78 22.81
CA ILE A 228 6.94 2.52 22.08
C ILE A 228 7.21 2.76 20.59
N CYS A 229 7.11 1.72 19.76
CA CYS A 229 7.13 1.88 18.31
C CYS A 229 5.80 2.48 17.85
N PHE A 230 5.81 3.68 17.28
CA PHE A 230 4.58 4.44 17.01
C PHE A 230 4.40 4.82 15.54
N PHE A 231 5.43 4.66 14.71
CA PHE A 231 5.40 5.04 13.29
C PHE A 231 6.34 4.16 12.47
N GLY A 232 5.89 3.74 11.30
CA GLY A 232 6.64 2.93 10.35
C GLY A 232 6.51 3.49 8.93
N LEU A 233 7.59 3.41 8.16
CA LEU A 233 7.68 3.94 6.80
C LEU A 233 8.51 3.01 5.92
N HIS A 234 7.91 2.56 4.82
CA HIS A 234 8.59 1.82 3.76
C HIS A 234 8.75 2.69 2.52
N VAL A 235 9.97 2.74 1.99
CA VAL A 235 10.30 3.56 0.82
C VAL A 235 11.06 2.74 -0.23
N GLN A 236 10.90 3.14 -1.48
CA GLN A 236 11.67 2.65 -2.63
C GLN A 236 12.50 3.79 -3.19
N GLU A 237 13.81 3.61 -3.27
CA GLU A 237 14.75 4.62 -3.76
C GLU A 237 15.37 4.17 -5.09
N TYR A 238 15.01 4.83 -6.19
CA TYR A 238 15.51 4.55 -7.53
C TYR A 238 16.66 5.52 -7.84
N GLY A 239 17.89 5.03 -7.69
CA GLY A 239 19.10 5.83 -7.74
C GLY A 239 19.43 6.43 -9.11
N SER A 240 20.59 7.08 -9.21
CA SER A 240 21.07 7.68 -10.47
C SER A 240 21.38 6.65 -11.57
N ASN A 241 21.63 5.39 -11.21
CA ASN A 241 21.94 4.32 -12.15
C ASN A 241 20.68 3.56 -12.60
N CYS A 242 19.51 3.88 -12.04
CA CYS A 242 18.24 3.33 -12.49
C CYS A 242 17.86 3.96 -13.84
N PRO A 243 17.38 3.18 -14.82
CA PRO A 243 16.97 3.74 -16.10
C PRO A 243 15.74 4.65 -15.94
N VAL A 244 15.56 5.54 -16.92
CA VAL A 244 14.33 6.32 -17.05
C VAL A 244 13.13 5.38 -17.32
N PRO A 245 11.93 5.68 -16.80
CA PRO A 245 11.50 6.93 -16.16
C PRO A 245 11.79 7.04 -14.65
N ASN A 246 12.37 6.01 -14.01
CA ASN A 246 12.49 5.93 -12.55
C ASN A 246 13.74 6.61 -11.96
N GLN A 247 14.71 6.96 -12.78
CA GLN A 247 15.96 7.59 -12.36
C GLN A 247 15.75 8.77 -11.38
N ARG A 248 16.45 8.75 -10.25
CA ARG A 248 16.42 9.80 -9.19
C ARG A 248 15.05 10.05 -8.58
N ARG A 249 14.22 9.01 -8.46
CA ARG A 249 12.89 9.08 -7.81
C ARG A 249 12.85 8.29 -6.52
N VAL A 250 12.10 8.79 -5.54
CA VAL A 250 11.71 8.02 -4.35
C VAL A 250 10.20 7.81 -4.34
N TYR A 251 9.76 6.66 -3.85
CA TYR A 251 8.34 6.30 -3.70
C TYR A 251 8.06 5.88 -2.26
N ILE A 252 7.07 6.50 -1.62
CA ILE A 252 6.58 6.10 -0.31
C ILE A 252 5.59 4.95 -0.53
N ALA A 253 6.04 3.72 -0.26
CA ALA A 253 5.27 2.52 -0.52
C ALA A 253 4.19 2.28 0.55
N TYR A 254 4.60 2.34 1.82
CA TYR A 254 3.68 2.19 2.94
C TYR A 254 4.08 3.13 4.07
N MET A 255 3.08 3.67 4.76
CA MET A 255 3.26 4.42 5.99
C MET A 255 2.14 4.03 6.94
N ASP A 256 2.50 3.84 8.19
CA ASP A 256 1.54 3.46 9.22
C ASP A 256 1.93 4.05 10.58
N SER A 257 0.97 4.13 11.50
CA SER A 257 1.20 4.69 12.82
C SER A 257 0.24 4.18 13.87
N VAL A 258 0.71 4.05 15.10
CA VAL A 258 -0.13 3.82 16.27
C VAL A 258 -0.27 5.14 17.04
N ASN A 259 -1.49 5.51 17.42
CA ASN A 259 -1.84 6.85 17.89
C ASN A 259 -1.40 7.17 19.34
N LEU A 260 -0.42 6.45 19.89
CA LEU A 260 0.01 6.49 21.30
C LEU A 260 1.04 7.57 21.65
N PHE A 261 1.59 8.25 20.64
CA PHE A 261 2.62 9.29 20.84
C PHE A 261 2.21 10.38 21.84
N GLN A 262 3.14 10.77 22.72
CA GLN A 262 2.97 11.82 23.72
C GLN A 262 3.98 12.97 23.57
N PRO A 263 3.59 14.23 23.73
CA PRO A 263 2.25 14.68 24.03
C PRO A 263 1.35 14.60 22.78
N ARG A 264 0.11 14.15 22.96
CA ARG A 264 -0.84 13.87 21.86
C ARG A 264 -1.03 15.03 20.87
N HIS A 265 -0.94 16.27 21.33
CA HIS A 265 -1.25 17.45 20.52
C HIS A 265 -0.20 17.76 19.43
N ILE A 266 1.04 17.26 19.55
CA ILE A 266 2.09 17.43 18.51
C ILE A 266 2.27 16.20 17.62
N ARG A 267 1.54 15.11 17.87
CA ARG A 267 1.73 13.83 17.19
C ARG A 267 1.73 13.95 15.65
N THR A 268 0.75 14.67 15.11
CA THR A 268 0.67 14.92 13.66
C THR A 268 1.89 15.69 13.14
N ASP A 269 2.35 16.69 13.90
CA ASP A 269 3.51 17.48 13.51
C ASP A 269 4.79 16.63 13.51
N VAL A 270 4.93 15.71 14.46
CA VAL A 270 6.05 14.76 14.51
C VAL A 270 6.04 13.82 13.29
N TYR A 271 4.88 13.30 12.89
CA TYR A 271 4.77 12.52 11.64
C TYR A 271 5.20 13.34 10.42
N HIS A 272 4.79 14.61 10.35
CA HIS A 272 5.23 15.52 9.29
C HIS A 272 6.74 15.76 9.33
N GLU A 273 7.34 15.93 10.51
CA GLU A 273 8.79 16.10 10.66
C GLU A 273 9.57 14.87 10.20
N ILE A 274 9.06 13.66 10.46
CA ILE A 274 9.66 12.41 9.98
C ILE A 274 9.67 12.38 8.44
N LEU A 275 8.53 12.64 7.81
CA LEU A 275 8.41 12.65 6.35
C LEU A 275 9.25 13.75 5.71
N LEU A 276 9.19 14.98 6.24
CA LEU A 276 10.00 16.09 5.74
C LEU A 276 11.50 15.83 5.93
N GLY A 277 11.91 15.24 7.05
CA GLY A 277 13.28 14.80 7.26
C GLY A 277 13.75 13.78 6.23
N TYR A 278 12.89 12.81 5.89
CA TYR A 278 13.18 11.87 4.82
C TYR A 278 13.30 12.55 3.44
N LEU A 279 12.35 13.42 3.07
CA LEU A 279 12.38 14.13 1.79
C LEU A 279 13.60 15.04 1.67
N GLU A 280 13.96 15.72 2.76
CA GLU A 280 15.16 16.55 2.84
C GLU A 280 16.43 15.72 2.66
N TYR A 281 16.52 14.56 3.31
CA TYR A 281 17.63 13.64 3.15
C TYR A 281 17.74 13.12 1.71
N ALA A 282 16.63 12.68 1.11
CA ALA A 282 16.61 12.22 -0.27
C ALA A 282 17.03 13.33 -1.24
N ARG A 283 16.53 14.55 -1.06
CA ARG A 283 16.97 15.73 -1.82
C ARG A 283 18.47 15.94 -1.69
N ASN A 284 19.03 15.82 -0.49
CA ASN A 284 20.46 16.02 -0.25
C ASN A 284 21.34 14.96 -0.94
N LEU A 285 20.81 13.76 -1.19
CA LEU A 285 21.46 12.72 -1.99
C LEU A 285 21.29 12.91 -3.51
N GLY A 286 20.52 13.91 -3.94
CA GLY A 286 20.29 14.22 -5.35
C GLY A 286 19.12 13.45 -5.99
N TYR A 287 18.17 12.94 -5.19
CA TYR A 287 16.85 12.57 -5.71
C TYR A 287 16.10 13.85 -6.08
N SER A 288 15.37 13.83 -7.19
CA SER A 288 14.68 15.01 -7.73
C SER A 288 13.17 15.00 -7.47
N MET A 289 12.58 13.80 -7.37
CA MET A 289 11.13 13.63 -7.23
C MET A 289 10.81 12.60 -6.14
N ALA A 290 9.76 12.87 -5.36
CA ALA A 290 9.12 11.92 -4.49
C ALA A 290 7.68 11.64 -4.97
N HIS A 291 7.22 10.41 -4.76
CA HIS A 291 5.90 9.96 -5.20
C HIS A 291 5.13 9.39 -4.00
N ILE A 292 3.90 9.85 -3.83
CA ILE A 292 3.04 9.46 -2.71
C ILE A 292 1.70 9.00 -3.27
N TRP A 293 1.35 7.74 -3.04
CA TRP A 293 0.00 7.25 -3.31
C TRP A 293 -0.88 7.45 -2.07
N THR A 294 -1.93 8.27 -2.20
CA THR A 294 -2.82 8.59 -1.07
C THR A 294 -3.93 7.55 -0.93
N CYS A 295 -3.57 6.45 -0.29
CA CYS A 295 -4.40 5.26 -0.14
C CYS A 295 -4.53 4.96 1.36
N PRO A 296 -5.70 5.16 2.00
CA PRO A 296 -5.93 4.67 3.36
C PRO A 296 -6.14 3.14 3.33
N PRO A 297 -5.79 2.38 4.38
CA PRO A 297 -6.05 0.95 4.39
C PRO A 297 -7.56 0.64 4.23
N GLY A 298 -7.86 -0.55 3.70
CA GLY A 298 -9.21 -1.10 3.68
C GLY A 298 -9.76 -1.32 5.09
N GLU A 299 -11.05 -1.58 5.20
CA GLU A 299 -11.66 -1.94 6.49
C GLU A 299 -11.08 -3.28 6.97
N GLY A 300 -10.44 -3.29 8.13
CA GLY A 300 -9.79 -4.48 8.70
C GLY A 300 -8.39 -4.77 8.17
N ASP A 301 -7.85 -3.96 7.26
CA ASP A 301 -6.47 -4.07 6.78
C ASP A 301 -5.51 -3.21 7.62
N ASP A 302 -4.32 -3.75 7.88
CA ASP A 302 -3.22 -3.03 8.51
C ASP A 302 -2.04 -2.94 7.53
N TYR A 303 -1.40 -1.77 7.40
CA TYR A 303 -0.24 -1.63 6.51
C TYR A 303 1.05 -2.18 7.14
N ILE A 304 1.31 -1.84 8.41
CA ILE A 304 2.54 -2.23 9.11
C ILE A 304 2.22 -2.75 10.50
N PHE A 305 1.42 -2.02 11.28
CA PHE A 305 1.14 -2.36 12.68
C PHE A 305 -0.12 -3.21 12.78
N HIS A 306 0.05 -4.46 13.16
CA HIS A 306 -1.06 -5.38 13.31
C HIS A 306 -2.00 -4.97 14.45
N CYS A 307 -3.30 -4.99 14.18
CA CYS A 307 -4.39 -4.78 15.14
C CYS A 307 -4.33 -3.40 15.81
N HIS A 308 -4.63 -2.35 15.05
CA HIS A 308 -4.71 -0.99 15.57
C HIS A 308 -5.71 -0.82 16.73
N PRO A 309 -5.50 0.18 17.63
CA PRO A 309 -6.46 0.52 18.67
C PRO A 309 -7.84 0.83 18.08
N GLN A 310 -8.92 0.32 18.69
CA GLN A 310 -10.29 0.47 18.16
C GLN A 310 -10.72 1.93 18.06
N GLU A 311 -10.23 2.79 18.95
CA GLU A 311 -10.47 4.22 18.97
C GLU A 311 -9.66 4.99 17.90
N GLN A 312 -8.68 4.33 17.26
CA GLN A 312 -7.89 4.93 16.20
C GLN A 312 -8.68 4.95 14.89
N LYS A 313 -9.28 6.10 14.60
CA LYS A 313 -10.01 6.32 13.34
C LYS A 313 -9.06 6.35 12.14
N ILE A 314 -9.28 5.44 11.19
CA ILE A 314 -8.64 5.48 9.87
C ILE A 314 -9.14 6.72 9.11
N PRO A 315 -8.25 7.59 8.58
CA PRO A 315 -8.68 8.76 7.83
C PRO A 315 -9.31 8.35 6.50
N ASN A 316 -10.40 9.02 6.12
CA ASN A 316 -10.91 8.91 4.75
C ASN A 316 -9.94 9.55 3.74
N ILE A 317 -10.14 9.26 2.46
CA ILE A 317 -9.27 9.71 1.36
C ILE A 317 -9.04 11.23 1.39
N LYS A 318 -10.12 12.03 1.47
CA LYS A 318 -10.02 13.51 1.49
C LYS A 318 -9.21 14.02 2.69
N ARG A 319 -9.44 13.44 3.87
CA ARG A 319 -8.71 13.80 5.08
C ARG A 319 -7.23 13.45 4.97
N LEU A 320 -6.89 12.28 4.42
CA LEU A 320 -5.51 11.86 4.21
C LEU A 320 -4.80 12.73 3.16
N GLN A 321 -5.48 13.09 2.08
CA GLN A 321 -4.95 14.03 1.08
C GLN A 321 -4.65 15.40 1.69
N ASN A 322 -5.58 15.96 2.46
CA ASN A 322 -5.37 17.23 3.15
C ASN A 322 -4.25 17.15 4.19
N TRP A 323 -4.06 15.99 4.80
CA TRP A 323 -2.94 15.74 5.71
C TRP A 323 -1.59 15.82 4.97
N TYR A 324 -1.45 15.14 3.83
CA TYR A 324 -0.24 15.25 3.00
C TYR A 324 -0.03 16.67 2.45
N LYS A 325 -1.08 17.34 1.97
CA LYS A 325 -0.98 18.73 1.48
C LYS A 325 -0.44 19.66 2.57
N LYS A 326 -0.95 19.57 3.80
CA LYS A 326 -0.42 20.34 4.95
C LYS A 326 1.07 20.07 5.21
N MET A 327 1.48 18.81 5.14
CA MET A 327 2.89 18.43 5.27
C MET A 327 3.75 19.03 4.14
N LEU A 328 3.29 18.94 2.89
CA LEU A 328 4.01 19.45 1.72
C LEU A 328 4.06 20.97 1.69
N ASP A 329 2.97 21.67 2.06
CA ASP A 329 2.92 23.13 2.17
C ASP A 329 3.94 23.63 3.22
N LYS A 330 4.10 22.90 4.31
CA LYS A 330 5.17 23.15 5.29
C LYS A 330 6.55 22.91 4.66
N GLY A 331 6.72 21.82 3.92
CA GLY A 331 7.95 21.53 3.17
C GLY A 331 8.33 22.61 2.16
N ILE A 332 7.36 23.26 1.51
CA ILE A 332 7.58 24.40 0.61
C ILE A 332 8.08 25.61 1.39
N LYS A 333 7.42 25.96 2.50
CA LYS A 333 7.85 27.07 3.37
C LYS A 333 9.27 26.89 3.89
N GLU A 334 9.66 25.64 4.17
CA GLU A 334 10.99 25.26 4.65
C GLU A 334 11.99 24.98 3.52
N LYS A 335 11.59 25.15 2.25
CA LYS A 335 12.42 24.88 1.06
C LYS A 335 12.95 23.44 0.97
N THR A 336 12.26 22.49 1.60
CA THR A 336 12.50 21.05 1.42
C THR A 336 11.90 20.57 0.10
N VAL A 337 10.70 21.05 -0.20
CA VAL A 337 9.92 20.78 -1.41
C VAL A 337 9.86 22.05 -2.24
N SER A 338 10.02 21.97 -3.57
CA SER A 338 9.84 23.14 -4.45
C SER A 338 8.37 23.32 -4.85
N GLY A 339 7.68 22.21 -5.06
CA GLY A 339 6.25 22.17 -5.36
C GLY A 339 5.73 20.74 -5.37
N TYR A 340 4.42 20.58 -5.49
CA TYR A 340 3.79 19.29 -5.71
C TYR A 340 2.60 19.45 -6.63
N GLN A 341 2.28 18.38 -7.35
CA GLN A 341 1.16 18.32 -8.26
C GLN A 341 0.48 16.95 -8.15
N ASP A 342 -0.81 16.90 -8.46
CA ASP A 342 -1.44 15.62 -8.77
C ASP A 342 -0.91 15.08 -10.11
N ILE A 343 -0.93 13.76 -10.24
CA ILE A 343 -0.34 13.08 -11.40
C ILE A 343 -1.03 13.42 -12.73
N TRP A 344 -2.32 13.76 -12.70
CA TRP A 344 -3.06 14.18 -13.89
C TRP A 344 -2.52 15.51 -14.41
N LYS A 345 -2.38 16.50 -13.53
CA LYS A 345 -1.81 17.79 -13.87
C LYS A 345 -0.37 17.63 -14.35
N GLN A 346 0.43 16.83 -13.65
CA GLN A 346 1.80 16.54 -14.07
C GLN A 346 1.86 15.92 -15.48
N ALA A 347 1.04 14.90 -15.76
CA ALA A 347 1.01 14.25 -17.07
C ALA A 347 0.54 15.20 -18.19
N LYS A 348 -0.33 16.17 -17.87
CA LYS A 348 -0.75 17.20 -18.83
C LYS A 348 0.34 18.24 -19.07
N ASP A 349 0.95 18.75 -18.00
CA ASP A 349 2.02 19.75 -18.05
C ASP A 349 3.26 19.17 -18.78
N ASP A 350 3.56 17.88 -18.59
CA ASP A 350 4.64 17.15 -19.25
C ASP A 350 4.29 16.69 -20.69
N ASN A 351 3.04 16.89 -21.14
CA ASN A 351 2.54 16.40 -22.43
C ASN A 351 2.83 14.90 -22.65
N LEU A 352 2.37 14.06 -21.72
CA LEU A 352 2.60 12.61 -21.73
C LEU A 352 2.03 11.94 -23.00
N LYS A 353 2.91 11.43 -23.87
CA LYS A 353 2.49 10.79 -25.14
C LYS A 353 2.51 9.26 -25.09
N THR A 354 3.12 8.68 -24.07
CA THR A 354 3.33 7.24 -23.97
C THR A 354 3.35 6.82 -22.49
N PRO A 355 2.79 5.66 -22.13
CA PRO A 355 2.92 5.09 -20.79
C PRO A 355 4.38 4.90 -20.35
N MET A 356 5.33 4.76 -21.29
CA MET A 356 6.76 4.61 -21.02
C MET A 356 7.38 5.78 -20.24
N ALA A 357 6.76 6.96 -20.25
CA ALA A 357 7.24 8.13 -19.53
C ALA A 357 6.68 8.24 -18.10
N LEU A 358 5.73 7.38 -17.72
CA LEU A 358 5.18 7.34 -16.38
C LEU A 358 6.10 6.53 -15.45
N PRO A 359 6.48 7.04 -14.27
CA PRO A 359 7.25 6.27 -13.29
C PRO A 359 6.56 4.95 -12.93
N TYR A 360 7.33 3.87 -12.83
CA TYR A 360 6.84 2.50 -12.70
C TYR A 360 7.33 1.89 -11.37
N PHE A 361 6.49 1.82 -10.34
CA PHE A 361 6.92 1.42 -8.99
C PHE A 361 6.34 0.08 -8.53
N GLN A 362 7.08 -0.67 -7.70
CA GLN A 362 6.62 -1.95 -7.17
C GLN A 362 5.40 -1.75 -6.27
N GLY A 363 4.32 -2.49 -6.54
CA GLY A 363 3.10 -2.47 -5.73
C GLY A 363 2.25 -1.20 -5.87
N ASP A 364 2.62 -0.29 -6.77
CA ASP A 364 1.86 0.92 -7.04
C ASP A 364 0.64 0.66 -7.93
N PHE A 365 -0.26 1.63 -7.98
CA PHE A 365 -1.50 1.54 -8.74
C PHE A 365 -1.26 1.54 -10.27
N TRP A 366 -0.36 2.40 -10.77
CA TRP A 366 -0.19 2.64 -12.21
C TRP A 366 0.23 1.43 -13.04
N PRO A 367 1.19 0.60 -12.60
CA PRO A 367 1.55 -0.62 -13.33
C PRO A 367 0.36 -1.54 -13.66
N ASN A 368 -0.57 -1.74 -12.72
CA ASN A 368 -1.73 -2.59 -12.95
C ASN A 368 -2.72 -1.92 -13.90
N LEU A 369 -2.98 -0.62 -13.71
CA LEU A 369 -3.88 0.12 -14.60
C LEU A 369 -3.36 0.13 -16.05
N ILE A 370 -2.05 0.22 -16.26
CA ILE A 370 -1.47 0.16 -17.60
C ILE A 370 -1.70 -1.22 -18.24
N GLU A 371 -1.53 -2.32 -17.50
CA GLU A 371 -1.89 -3.67 -18.00
C GLU A 371 -3.37 -3.73 -18.41
N ASP A 372 -4.26 -3.16 -17.61
CA ASP A 372 -5.69 -3.12 -17.92
C ASP A 372 -5.98 -2.30 -19.18
N CYS A 373 -5.35 -1.13 -19.33
CA CYS A 373 -5.48 -0.30 -20.52
C CYS A 373 -4.96 -1.00 -21.80
N ILE A 374 -3.84 -1.72 -21.70
CA ILE A 374 -3.30 -2.51 -22.82
C ILE A 374 -4.28 -3.62 -23.21
N ARG A 375 -4.76 -4.39 -22.24
CA ARG A 375 -5.71 -5.48 -22.47
C ARG A 375 -7.01 -4.98 -23.11
N ASP A 376 -7.55 -3.86 -22.61
CA ASP A 376 -8.77 -3.26 -23.15
C ASP A 376 -8.56 -2.76 -24.60
N ALA A 377 -7.41 -2.17 -24.90
CA ALA A 377 -7.07 -1.73 -26.25
C ALA A 377 -6.89 -2.92 -27.21
N GLU A 378 -6.22 -4.00 -26.78
CA GLU A 378 -6.08 -5.24 -27.56
C GLU A 378 -7.44 -5.87 -27.86
N ASN A 379 -8.35 -5.93 -26.87
CA ASN A 379 -9.70 -6.47 -27.02
C ASN A 379 -10.55 -5.66 -28.01
N GLU A 380 -10.51 -4.32 -27.92
CA GLU A 380 -11.22 -3.44 -28.85
C GLU A 380 -10.70 -3.54 -30.28
N GLU A 381 -9.38 -3.70 -30.47
CA GLU A 381 -8.80 -3.92 -31.79
C GLU A 381 -9.22 -5.28 -32.39
N GLN A 382 -9.24 -6.34 -31.57
CA GLN A 382 -9.71 -7.65 -32.01
C GLN A 382 -11.20 -7.62 -32.39
N ALA A 383 -12.04 -6.98 -31.59
CA ALA A 383 -13.46 -6.81 -31.90
C ALA A 383 -13.68 -6.01 -33.20
N LYS A 384 -12.89 -4.96 -33.44
CA LYS A 384 -12.94 -4.20 -34.71
C LYS A 384 -12.56 -5.08 -35.90
N LYS A 385 -11.50 -5.89 -35.79
CA LYS A 385 -11.08 -6.83 -36.85
C LYS A 385 -12.11 -7.92 -37.13
N GLN A 386 -12.77 -8.44 -36.09
CA GLN A 386 -13.85 -9.41 -36.25
C GLN A 386 -15.06 -8.79 -36.96
N ALA A 387 -15.48 -7.59 -36.54
CA ALA A 387 -16.58 -6.87 -37.20
C ALA A 387 -16.27 -6.49 -38.66
N GLU A 388 -15.01 -6.15 -38.97
CA GLU A 388 -14.56 -5.89 -40.34
C GLU A 388 -14.51 -7.19 -41.19
N ALA A 389 -14.19 -8.33 -40.60
CA ALA A 389 -14.23 -9.62 -41.29
C ALA A 389 -15.68 -10.05 -41.59
N GLU A 390 -16.58 -9.94 -40.61
CA GLU A 390 -18.01 -10.25 -40.76
C GLU A 390 -18.70 -9.37 -41.81
N GLN A 391 -18.34 -8.07 -41.89
CA GLN A 391 -18.87 -7.17 -42.93
C GLN A 391 -18.34 -7.48 -44.34
N ASN A 392 -17.14 -8.04 -44.47
CA ASN A 392 -16.58 -8.42 -45.78
C ASN A 392 -17.12 -9.77 -46.28
N ASP A 393 -17.56 -10.67 -45.38
CA ASP A 393 -18.20 -11.93 -45.74
C ASP A 393 -19.68 -11.73 -46.16
N GLU A 394 -20.39 -10.71 -45.65
CA GLU A 394 -21.77 -10.40 -46.07
C GLU A 394 -21.88 -9.71 -47.44
N ASP A 395 -20.84 -9.04 -47.93
CA ASP A 395 -20.81 -8.38 -49.25
C ASP A 395 -20.35 -9.32 -50.39
N GLY A 396 -20.01 -10.59 -50.08
CA GLY A 396 -19.45 -11.56 -51.03
C GLY A 396 -20.43 -12.54 -51.69
N ASP A 397 -21.71 -12.52 -51.34
CA ASP A 397 -22.71 -13.54 -51.77
C ASP A 397 -23.81 -12.97 -52.66
N ASN A 398 -23.45 -12.21 -53.70
CA ASN A 398 -24.43 -11.67 -54.65
C ASN A 398 -23.93 -11.71 -56.09
N ASP A 399 -23.54 -12.90 -56.56
CA ASP A 399 -23.36 -13.21 -57.98
C ASP A 399 -23.91 -14.61 -58.30
N GLU A 400 -25.21 -14.72 -58.58
CA GLU A 400 -25.71 -15.69 -59.58
C GLU A 400 -27.10 -15.30 -60.15
N GLU A 401 -27.18 -15.30 -61.48
CA GLU A 401 -28.25 -14.80 -62.34
C GLU A 401 -29.56 -15.63 -62.30
N THR A 402 -30.69 -15.04 -62.69
CA THR A 402 -31.61 -15.68 -63.67
C THR A 402 -32.54 -14.66 -64.35
N TYR A 403 -32.49 -14.67 -65.68
CA TYR A 403 -33.42 -14.04 -66.62
C TYR A 403 -34.85 -14.59 -66.52
N GLN A 404 -35.88 -13.74 -66.62
CA GLN A 404 -37.06 -13.99 -67.46
C GLN A 404 -37.93 -12.73 -67.66
N ILE A 405 -38.34 -12.52 -68.92
CA ILE A 405 -39.17 -11.45 -69.47
C ILE A 405 -40.62 -11.96 -69.60
N SER A 406 -41.63 -11.17 -69.16
CA SER A 406 -42.74 -10.68 -70.02
C SER A 406 -43.91 -10.08 -69.23
N ASP A 407 -44.01 -8.75 -69.31
CA ASP A 407 -45.12 -7.88 -69.72
C ASP A 407 -46.56 -7.89 -69.12
N ASN A 408 -46.99 -6.64 -68.86
CA ASN A 408 -48.30 -5.98 -68.97
C ASN A 408 -49.36 -5.95 -67.83
N GLY A 409 -49.67 -4.70 -67.37
CA GLY A 409 -51.03 -4.33 -66.92
C GLY A 409 -51.24 -3.37 -65.71
N LYS A 410 -51.28 -2.05 -65.97
CA LYS A 410 -52.13 -0.97 -65.34
C LYS A 410 -52.03 -0.58 -63.83
N ARG A 411 -51.35 0.57 -63.61
CA ARG A 411 -51.68 1.83 -62.87
C ARG A 411 -52.56 1.87 -61.58
N LYS A 412 -51.90 2.38 -60.50
CA LYS A 412 -52.24 3.47 -59.51
C LYS A 412 -53.46 3.27 -58.57
N LYS A 413 -53.45 3.52 -57.25
CA LYS A 413 -52.89 4.57 -56.34
C LYS A 413 -53.17 4.10 -54.88
N ASN A 414 -52.33 4.26 -53.84
CA ASN A 414 -52.18 5.47 -52.99
C ASN A 414 -51.05 5.31 -51.93
N ALA A 415 -50.53 6.44 -51.44
CA ALA A 415 -49.27 6.74 -50.71
C ALA A 415 -49.33 6.53 -49.16
N PRO A 416 -48.32 6.92 -48.31
CA PRO A 416 -47.00 7.52 -48.58
C PRO A 416 -45.77 6.91 -47.85
N LYS A 417 -44.59 7.10 -48.45
CA LYS A 417 -43.24 6.84 -47.89
C LYS A 417 -42.76 8.01 -47.02
N LYS A 418 -42.26 7.74 -45.80
CA LYS A 418 -41.36 8.65 -45.06
C LYS A 418 -39.89 8.33 -45.41
N LYS A 419 -39.23 9.30 -46.03
CA LYS A 419 -37.78 9.35 -46.27
C LYS A 419 -37.02 9.47 -44.93
N LYS A 420 -35.97 8.68 -44.74
CA LYS A 420 -34.77 9.10 -44.00
C LYS A 420 -33.55 8.73 -44.83
N ASN A 421 -32.82 9.76 -45.24
CA ASN A 421 -31.55 9.70 -45.95
C ASN A 421 -30.47 9.11 -45.04
N PHE A 422 -29.83 8.01 -45.44
CA PHE A 422 -28.49 7.70 -44.98
C PHE A 422 -27.49 8.26 -45.98
N LYS A 423 -26.73 9.28 -45.56
CA LYS A 423 -25.58 9.79 -46.31
C LYS A 423 -24.43 8.78 -46.16
N LYS A 424 -24.05 8.14 -47.27
CA LYS A 424 -22.77 7.44 -47.43
C LYS A 424 -21.62 8.44 -47.24
N ALA A 425 -20.81 8.28 -46.21
CA ALA A 425 -19.53 8.96 -46.07
C ALA A 425 -18.44 8.04 -46.64
N LYS A 426 -17.77 8.49 -47.70
CA LYS A 426 -16.62 7.84 -48.31
C LYS A 426 -15.42 7.94 -47.37
N PHE A 427 -14.88 6.82 -46.90
CA PHE A 427 -13.58 6.79 -46.24
C PHE A 427 -12.47 6.61 -47.29
N SER A 428 -11.65 7.65 -47.45
CA SER A 428 -10.42 7.59 -48.22
C SER A 428 -9.31 6.96 -47.37
N SER A 429 -8.70 5.90 -47.89
CA SER A 429 -7.52 5.24 -47.35
C SER A 429 -6.36 6.22 -47.10
N LYS A 430 -5.96 6.39 -45.83
CA LYS A 430 -4.72 7.09 -45.46
C LYS A 430 -3.98 6.32 -44.37
N LYS A 431 -2.82 5.77 -44.76
CA LYS A 431 -1.62 5.37 -44.00
C LYS A 431 -1.82 4.72 -42.62
N LYS A 432 -1.52 3.40 -42.55
CA LYS A 432 -1.32 2.61 -41.32
C LYS A 432 -0.23 3.23 -40.43
N SER A 433 -0.61 3.67 -39.23
CA SER A 433 0.26 3.95 -38.06
C SER A 433 -0.45 3.37 -36.81
N PRO A 434 0.26 3.12 -35.69
CA PRO A 434 -0.07 2.07 -34.73
C PRO A 434 -1.30 2.44 -33.87
N SER A 435 -2.47 1.86 -34.16
CA SER A 435 -3.73 2.22 -33.50
C SER A 435 -3.74 1.88 -32.01
N THR A 436 -3.20 0.73 -31.62
CA THR A 436 -3.28 0.21 -30.24
C THR A 436 -2.57 1.10 -29.21
N ARG A 437 -1.41 1.70 -29.56
CA ARG A 437 -0.63 2.51 -28.60
C ARG A 437 -1.22 3.88 -28.31
N SER A 438 -1.85 4.50 -29.31
CA SER A 438 -2.60 5.75 -29.11
C SER A 438 -3.82 5.48 -28.23
N ASP A 439 -4.48 4.33 -28.45
CA ASP A 439 -5.64 3.94 -27.66
C ASP A 439 -5.29 3.71 -26.18
N VAL A 440 -4.12 3.14 -25.87
CA VAL A 440 -3.65 2.97 -24.48
C VAL A 440 -3.42 4.29 -23.76
N ILE A 441 -2.80 5.29 -24.42
CA ILE A 441 -2.57 6.60 -23.77
C ILE A 441 -3.88 7.36 -23.55
N ASP A 442 -4.85 7.26 -24.48
CA ASP A 442 -6.17 7.86 -24.34
C ASP A 442 -6.98 7.22 -23.21
N LYS A 443 -6.89 5.89 -23.05
CA LYS A 443 -7.46 5.18 -21.90
C LYS A 443 -6.78 5.58 -20.59
N LEU A 444 -5.47 5.78 -20.60
CA LEU A 444 -4.73 6.24 -19.41
C LEU A 444 -5.15 7.66 -19.00
N TYR A 445 -5.27 8.59 -19.95
CA TYR A 445 -5.82 9.94 -19.68
C TYR A 445 -7.27 9.86 -19.18
N SER A 446 -8.12 9.04 -19.79
CA SER A 446 -9.50 8.86 -19.30
C SER A 446 -9.54 8.38 -17.84
N ASN A 447 -8.62 7.51 -17.44
CA ASN A 447 -8.50 7.06 -16.06
C ASN A 447 -7.96 8.16 -15.13
N PHE A 448 -6.94 8.90 -15.54
CA PHE A 448 -6.47 10.05 -14.76
C PHE A 448 -7.60 11.08 -14.50
N GLU A 449 -8.47 11.33 -15.49
CA GLU A 449 -9.61 12.26 -15.33
C GLU A 449 -10.68 11.72 -14.38
N LYS A 450 -11.00 10.43 -14.44
CA LYS A 450 -11.89 9.79 -13.45
C LYS A 450 -11.37 9.93 -12.03
N GLN A 451 -10.04 9.88 -11.84
CA GLN A 451 -9.43 10.12 -10.54
C GLN A 451 -9.55 11.58 -10.06
N LYS A 452 -9.74 12.55 -10.98
CA LYS A 452 -9.97 13.96 -10.66
C LYS A 452 -11.41 14.21 -10.16
N GLU A 453 -12.42 13.62 -10.81
CA GLU A 453 -13.85 13.92 -10.59
C GLU A 453 -14.45 13.43 -9.27
N VAL A 454 -13.82 12.46 -8.59
CA VAL A 454 -14.24 12.01 -7.24
C VAL A 454 -14.25 13.16 -6.20
N ASP A 455 -13.63 14.30 -6.49
CA ASP A 455 -13.69 15.51 -5.66
C ASP A 455 -14.90 16.44 -5.91
N GLN A 456 -15.64 16.31 -7.01
CA GLN A 456 -16.60 17.35 -7.46
C GLN A 456 -18.09 16.97 -7.38
N ARG A 457 -18.51 15.97 -6.59
CA ARG A 457 -19.94 15.88 -6.24
C ARG A 457 -20.33 17.09 -5.36
N PRO A 458 -21.26 17.97 -5.80
CA PRO A 458 -21.70 19.10 -5.00
C PRO A 458 -22.69 18.59 -3.96
N GLY A 459 -22.39 18.81 -2.67
CA GLY A 459 -23.29 18.49 -1.57
C GLY A 459 -22.59 18.00 -0.31
N SER A 460 -21.94 18.91 0.43
CA SER A 460 -21.90 18.85 1.90
C SER A 460 -21.30 20.17 2.42
N THR A 461 -22.12 21.22 2.37
CA THR A 461 -22.06 22.29 3.38
C THR A 461 -22.37 21.69 4.75
N ASP A 462 -21.79 22.26 5.79
CA ASP A 462 -21.91 21.90 7.21
C ASP A 462 -23.32 21.47 7.66
N VAL A 463 -23.41 20.58 8.66
CA VAL A 463 -24.25 20.64 9.88
C VAL A 463 -24.20 19.29 10.64
N PHE A 464 -24.19 19.38 11.98
CA PHE A 464 -24.27 18.31 12.97
C PHE A 464 -25.49 17.37 12.82
N GLY A 465 -25.40 16.13 13.30
CA GLY A 465 -26.55 15.39 13.86
C GLY A 465 -26.92 14.05 13.20
N THR A 466 -26.71 12.99 13.99
CA THR A 466 -27.53 11.75 14.17
C THR A 466 -28.33 11.08 13.04
N HIS A 467 -28.12 9.76 12.98
CA HIS A 467 -28.99 8.63 12.60
C HIS A 467 -29.20 8.20 11.12
N GLU A 468 -28.92 6.90 10.96
CA GLU A 468 -29.38 5.87 10.00
C GLU A 468 -28.95 5.91 8.52
N TRP A 469 -28.27 4.82 8.14
CA TRP A 469 -27.85 4.44 6.79
C TRP A 469 -28.94 3.61 6.10
N PRO A 470 -28.98 3.63 4.75
CA PRO A 470 -29.18 2.42 3.99
C PRO A 470 -27.91 2.01 3.24
N ARG A 471 -27.64 0.70 3.28
CA ARG A 471 -26.60 0.00 2.55
C ARG A 471 -26.74 0.21 1.04
N GLN A 472 -25.70 0.74 0.41
CA GLN A 472 -25.32 0.39 -0.96
C GLN A 472 -23.80 0.21 -1.03
N VAL A 473 -23.41 -0.84 -1.73
CA VAL A 473 -22.07 -1.40 -1.92
C VAL A 473 -21.08 -0.32 -2.40
N PRO A 474 -19.83 -0.25 -1.90
CA PRO A 474 -18.87 0.71 -2.42
C PRO A 474 -18.24 0.17 -3.71
N ASP A 475 -18.62 0.84 -4.79
CA ASP A 475 -17.89 1.07 -6.03
C ASP A 475 -16.36 1.20 -5.79
N GLU A 476 -15.57 0.31 -6.39
CA GLU A 476 -14.10 0.32 -6.35
C GLU A 476 -13.55 1.49 -7.20
N SER A 477 -13.51 2.70 -6.63
CA SER A 477 -12.91 3.88 -7.27
C SER A 477 -11.44 4.12 -6.83
N PRO A 478 -10.45 4.23 -7.76
CA PRO A 478 -9.04 4.40 -7.40
C PRO A 478 -8.60 5.87 -7.14
N ARG A 479 -8.40 6.14 -5.86
CA ARG A 479 -7.38 6.91 -5.09
C ARG A 479 -6.21 7.62 -5.84
N LYS A 480 -6.04 8.92 -5.58
CA LYS A 480 -5.05 9.86 -6.19
C LYS A 480 -3.58 9.62 -5.82
N ALA A 481 -2.67 9.86 -6.78
CA ALA A 481 -1.22 9.95 -6.58
C ALA A 481 -0.71 11.39 -6.68
N LEU A 482 0.29 11.74 -5.84
CA LEU A 482 0.96 13.04 -5.81
C LEU A 482 2.42 12.89 -6.27
N GLY A 483 2.80 13.69 -7.26
CA GLY A 483 4.19 13.95 -7.61
C GLY A 483 4.70 15.14 -6.81
N VAL A 484 5.78 14.94 -6.06
CA VAL A 484 6.40 15.96 -5.21
C VAL A 484 7.76 16.29 -5.79
N GLN A 485 7.95 17.54 -6.20
CA GLN A 485 9.24 18.03 -6.68
C GLN A 485 10.08 18.47 -5.50
N LEU A 486 11.26 17.87 -5.35
CA LEU A 486 12.18 18.25 -4.29
C LEU A 486 12.87 19.58 -4.68
N ALA A 487 13.21 20.40 -3.68
CA ALA A 487 13.89 21.66 -3.96
C ALA A 487 15.29 21.41 -4.56
N PRO A 488 15.74 22.17 -5.56
CA PRO A 488 17.12 22.04 -6.05
C PRO A 488 18.10 22.43 -4.93
N GLN A 489 19.25 21.75 -4.87
CA GLN A 489 20.33 22.19 -3.98
C GLN A 489 20.80 23.58 -4.42
N SER A 490 20.79 24.55 -3.50
CA SER A 490 21.45 25.83 -3.76
C SER A 490 22.95 25.56 -3.91
N GLN A 491 23.54 25.95 -5.05
CA GLN A 491 24.99 25.98 -5.23
C GLN A 491 25.61 27.05 -4.30
N VAL A 492 25.69 26.75 -3.01
CA VAL A 492 26.55 27.46 -2.08
C VAL A 492 27.75 26.55 -1.89
N GLN A 493 28.91 27.06 -2.29
CA GLN A 493 30.21 26.39 -2.37
C GLN A 493 30.48 25.43 -1.20
N HIS A 494 30.35 24.13 -1.44
CA HIS A 494 31.13 23.15 -0.69
C HIS A 494 32.55 23.18 -1.25
N ALA A 495 33.37 24.09 -0.72
CA ALA A 495 34.81 23.92 -0.78
C ALA A 495 35.14 22.56 -0.13
N LEU A 496 35.81 21.73 -0.92
CA LEU A 496 36.27 20.40 -0.57
C LEU A 496 37.05 20.39 0.76
N LEU A 497 36.52 19.73 1.79
CA LEU A 497 37.36 19.14 2.83
C LEU A 497 37.65 17.70 2.44
N LEU A 498 38.57 17.54 1.48
CA LEU A 498 39.30 16.29 1.33
C LEU A 498 40.34 16.21 2.47
N PRO A 499 40.51 15.06 3.13
CA PRO A 499 41.60 14.89 4.08
C PRO A 499 42.95 15.01 3.36
N ARG A 500 43.84 15.87 3.87
CA ARG A 500 45.22 15.97 3.39
C ARG A 500 45.92 14.61 3.58
N PRO A 501 46.70 14.11 2.61
CA PRO A 501 47.57 12.97 2.83
C PRO A 501 48.69 13.35 3.82
N PRO A 502 49.23 12.38 4.59
CA PRO A 502 50.35 12.64 5.48
C PRO A 502 51.57 13.07 4.66
N ARG A 503 52.26 14.13 5.10
CA ARG A 503 53.56 14.50 4.52
C ARG A 503 54.60 13.45 4.92
N PRO A 504 55.44 12.97 3.99
CA PRO A 504 56.68 12.29 4.34
C PRO A 504 57.65 13.30 4.97
N GLY A 505 58.42 12.84 5.96
CA GLY A 505 59.21 13.67 6.86
C GLY A 505 60.35 14.46 6.21
N LEU A 506 60.72 15.54 6.92
CA LEU A 506 62.07 15.97 7.28
C LEU A 506 61.95 16.81 8.55
#